data_AF-A0A4Y2MMG2-F1
#
_entry.id   AF-A0A4Y2MMG2-F1
#
_cell.length_a   1.000
_cell.length_b   1.000
_cell.length_c   1.000
_cell.angle_alpha   90.00
_cell.angle_beta   90.00
_cell.angle_gamma   90.00
#
_symmetry.space_group_name_H-M   'P 1'
#
loop_
_entity.id
_entity.type
_entity.pdbx_description
1 polymer ?
#
loop_
_entity_poly.entity_id
_entity_poly.type
_entity_poly.pdbx_seq_one_letter_code
_entity_poly.pdbx_strand_id
1 'polypeptide(L)'
;MSRKPNTELDLPSASNDIWAYQWSAKLNDNNTVFQAELIELHEAVISASHLPSHNTSEINVDNRASIMASSNSKSTNETVRKIFKILLSNPRIKVSWVKAHAGNIGNERADQLAKDATQHGQPYSHTKLPKPYLKGLLRKRMLEEWQTSWKPIGRKIYNIMPSVSLHPTNWIRDDVIFFSQHGPFPAYLKRFHLSDNDYCSCGGIGTALH
;
A
#
# COMPACT_ATOMS: atom_id res chain seq x y z
N MET A 1 -9.44 11.55 6.37
CA MET A 1 -10.81 11.90 5.97
C MET A 1 -11.04 11.36 4.56
N SER A 2 -11.56 10.13 4.43
CA SER A 2 -11.64 9.42 3.14
C SER A 2 -13.02 8.78 3.00
N ARG A 3 -13.81 9.28 2.04
CA ARG A 3 -15.14 8.76 1.65
C ARG A 3 -14.97 7.60 0.68
N LYS A 4 -15.66 6.46 0.84
CA LYS A 4 -15.82 5.42 -0.20
C LYS A 4 -17.03 4.47 -0.01
N PRO A 5 -17.52 3.84 -1.10
CA PRO A 5 -18.91 3.46 -1.38
C PRO A 5 -19.17 1.93 -1.33
N ASN A 6 -20.41 1.52 -1.70
CA ASN A 6 -20.89 0.13 -1.90
C ASN A 6 -21.67 -0.02 -3.25
N THR A 7 -21.92 -1.25 -3.78
CA THR A 7 -22.58 -1.50 -5.10
C THR A 7 -23.89 -2.29 -4.96
N GLU A 8 -24.91 -1.94 -5.74
CA GLU A 8 -26.23 -2.62 -5.85
C GLU A 8 -26.49 -3.23 -7.25
N LEU A 9 -27.41 -4.19 -7.31
CA LEU A 9 -27.83 -4.94 -8.50
C LEU A 9 -29.32 -4.67 -8.79
N ASP A 10 -29.63 -4.03 -9.92
CA ASP A 10 -31.01 -3.79 -10.35
C ASP A 10 -31.50 -4.87 -11.34
N LEU A 11 -32.73 -5.35 -11.12
CA LEU A 11 -33.54 -6.07 -12.10
C LEU A 11 -34.94 -5.42 -12.17
N PRO A 12 -35.58 -5.36 -13.34
CA PRO A 12 -36.70 -4.47 -13.56
C PRO A 12 -38.00 -5.05 -13.03
N SER A 13 -38.54 -4.48 -11.95
CA SER A 13 -39.99 -4.43 -11.78
C SER A 13 -40.40 -3.14 -11.09
N ALA A 14 -41.17 -2.33 -11.82
CA ALA A 14 -41.82 -1.15 -11.31
C ALA A 14 -42.64 -1.47 -10.05
N SER A 15 -42.61 -0.55 -9.08
CA SER A 15 -43.59 -0.35 -8.00
C SER A 15 -43.41 -1.00 -6.62
N ASN A 16 -42.22 -1.47 -6.22
CA ASN A 16 -41.88 -1.66 -4.80
C ASN A 16 -40.35 -1.64 -4.58
N ASP A 17 -39.87 -0.80 -3.66
CA ASP A 17 -38.47 -0.72 -3.17
C ASP A 17 -38.07 -2.00 -2.39
N ILE A 18 -38.11 -3.16 -3.04
CA ILE A 18 -37.73 -4.45 -2.44
C ILE A 18 -36.38 -4.85 -3.03
N TRP A 19 -35.33 -4.53 -2.28
CA TRP A 19 -33.96 -4.93 -2.58
C TRP A 19 -33.79 -6.43 -2.33
N ALA A 20 -33.28 -7.16 -3.32
CA ALA A 20 -33.11 -8.62 -3.21
C ALA A 20 -31.92 -9.03 -2.32
N TYR A 21 -30.93 -8.15 -2.14
CA TYR A 21 -29.69 -8.45 -1.42
C TYR A 21 -29.05 -7.16 -0.88
N GLN A 22 -28.59 -7.18 0.38
CA GLN A 22 -27.83 -6.09 1.00
C GLN A 22 -26.59 -6.67 1.68
N TRP A 23 -25.44 -6.05 1.44
CA TRP A 23 -24.17 -6.44 2.06
C TRP A 23 -23.35 -5.22 2.46
N SER A 24 -22.66 -5.32 3.60
CA SER A 24 -21.68 -4.33 4.05
C SER A 24 -20.71 -4.96 5.04
N ALA A 25 -19.47 -4.48 5.06
CA ALA A 25 -18.48 -4.92 6.03
C ALA A 25 -17.48 -3.81 6.37
N LYS A 26 -16.90 -3.90 7.57
CA LYS A 26 -15.86 -2.98 8.03
C LYS A 26 -14.49 -3.51 7.66
N LEU A 27 -13.74 -2.72 6.88
CA LEU A 27 -12.34 -3.02 6.57
C LEU A 27 -11.40 -2.51 7.64
N ASN A 28 -10.16 -2.97 7.61
CA ASN A 28 -9.11 -2.44 8.47
C ASN A 28 -8.80 -0.98 8.09
N ASP A 29 -8.52 -0.12 9.06
CA ASP A 29 -8.23 1.31 8.82
C ASP A 29 -7.02 1.54 7.90
N ASN A 30 -6.13 0.54 7.77
CA ASN A 30 -4.98 0.58 6.86
C ASN A 30 -5.31 0.16 5.42
N ASN A 31 -6.53 -0.35 5.17
CA ASN A 31 -6.95 -0.67 3.82
C ASN A 31 -7.15 0.60 2.99
N THR A 32 -6.82 0.50 1.72
CA THR A 32 -7.10 1.62 0.82
C THR A 32 -8.55 1.59 0.40
N VAL A 33 -9.09 2.78 0.24
CA VAL A 33 -10.06 3.16 -0.79
C VAL A 33 -10.32 2.10 -1.86
N PHE A 34 -9.29 1.80 -2.65
CA PHE A 34 -9.41 1.00 -3.86
C PHE A 34 -9.59 -0.48 -3.52
N GLN A 35 -9.07 -0.92 -2.38
CA GLN A 35 -9.36 -2.26 -1.88
C GLN A 35 -10.84 -2.37 -1.47
N ALA A 36 -11.40 -1.34 -0.81
CA ALA A 36 -12.80 -1.35 -0.41
C ALA A 36 -13.74 -1.54 -1.61
N GLU A 37 -13.54 -0.68 -2.60
CA GLU A 37 -14.26 -0.65 -3.86
C GLU A 37 -14.16 -1.95 -4.66
N LEU A 38 -13.02 -2.64 -4.58
CA LEU A 38 -12.83 -3.93 -5.23
C LEU A 38 -13.49 -5.08 -4.46
N ILE A 39 -13.53 -5.03 -3.14
CA ILE A 39 -14.18 -6.07 -2.32
C ILE A 39 -15.69 -5.98 -2.51
N GLU A 40 -16.21 -4.77 -2.46
CA GLU A 40 -17.59 -4.46 -2.76
C GLU A 40 -18.00 -5.01 -4.13
N LEU A 41 -17.28 -4.67 -5.21
CA LEU A 41 -17.55 -5.21 -6.54
C LEU A 41 -17.43 -6.74 -6.56
N HIS A 42 -16.49 -7.32 -5.81
CA HIS A 42 -16.32 -8.76 -5.70
C HIS A 42 -17.54 -9.45 -5.05
N GLU A 43 -18.06 -8.91 -3.94
CA GLU A 43 -19.26 -9.43 -3.29
C GLU A 43 -20.50 -9.24 -4.16
N ALA A 44 -20.63 -8.08 -4.84
CA ALA A 44 -21.73 -7.85 -5.78
C ALA A 44 -21.72 -8.86 -6.92
N VAL A 45 -20.55 -9.12 -7.53
CA VAL A 45 -20.40 -10.08 -8.63
C VAL A 45 -20.64 -11.53 -8.16
N ILE A 46 -20.21 -11.89 -6.94
CA ILE A 46 -20.52 -13.19 -6.34
C ILE A 46 -22.03 -13.34 -6.17
N SER A 47 -22.69 -12.36 -5.56
CA SER A 47 -24.14 -12.39 -5.33
C SER A 47 -24.92 -12.45 -6.64
N ALA A 48 -24.53 -11.66 -7.65
CA ALA A 48 -25.11 -11.73 -8.99
C ALA A 48 -24.97 -13.12 -9.63
N SER A 49 -23.83 -13.79 -9.42
CA SER A 49 -23.58 -15.11 -10.02
C SER A 49 -24.46 -16.22 -9.45
N HIS A 50 -25.04 -16.01 -8.27
CA HIS A 50 -25.98 -16.94 -7.65
C HIS A 50 -27.45 -16.67 -8.05
N LEU A 51 -27.74 -15.57 -8.75
CA LEU A 51 -29.10 -15.27 -9.18
C LEU A 51 -29.56 -16.22 -10.30
N PRO A 52 -30.87 -16.55 -10.36
CA PRO A 52 -31.42 -17.41 -11.39
C PRO A 52 -31.09 -16.90 -12.79
N SER A 53 -30.65 -17.82 -13.65
CA SER A 53 -29.96 -17.47 -14.89
C SER A 53 -30.83 -16.73 -15.93
N HIS A 54 -32.15 -16.68 -15.77
CA HIS A 54 -33.05 -16.18 -16.81
C HIS A 54 -32.95 -14.67 -17.07
N ASN A 55 -32.42 -13.87 -16.15
CA ASN A 55 -32.35 -12.41 -16.29
C ASN A 55 -30.91 -11.89 -16.42
N THR A 56 -30.74 -10.76 -17.10
CA THR A 56 -29.46 -10.03 -17.18
C THR A 56 -29.30 -9.18 -15.93
N SER A 57 -28.29 -9.46 -15.11
CA SER A 57 -28.02 -8.73 -13.87
C SER A 57 -27.14 -7.51 -14.16
N GLU A 58 -27.57 -6.30 -13.78
CA GLU A 58 -26.80 -5.08 -13.96
C GLU A 58 -26.26 -4.55 -12.62
N ILE A 59 -24.93 -4.45 -12.52
CA ILE A 59 -24.18 -3.95 -11.37
C ILE A 59 -23.72 -2.52 -11.66
N ASN A 60 -24.19 -1.55 -10.88
CA ASN A 60 -23.91 -0.13 -11.06
C ASN A 60 -22.80 0.35 -10.12
N VAL A 61 -21.59 0.64 -10.62
CA VAL A 61 -20.41 1.05 -9.83
C VAL A 61 -20.03 2.50 -10.10
N ASP A 62 -19.75 3.32 -9.08
CA ASP A 62 -19.31 4.71 -9.27
C ASP A 62 -17.79 4.89 -9.44
N ASN A 63 -17.01 3.88 -9.04
CA ASN A 63 -15.57 3.86 -9.20
C ASN A 63 -15.10 3.21 -10.52
N ARG A 64 -14.78 4.07 -11.49
CA ARG A 64 -14.20 3.66 -12.78
C ARG A 64 -12.92 2.83 -12.66
N ALA A 65 -12.09 3.07 -11.64
CA ALA A 65 -10.84 2.33 -11.49
C ALA A 65 -11.10 0.84 -11.18
N SER A 66 -12.15 0.53 -10.39
CA SER A 66 -12.56 -0.84 -10.09
C SER A 66 -13.07 -1.55 -11.35
N ILE A 67 -13.90 -0.86 -12.15
CA ILE A 67 -14.39 -1.38 -13.44
C ILE A 67 -13.21 -1.69 -14.37
N MET A 68 -12.33 -0.71 -14.63
CA MET A 68 -11.17 -0.89 -15.50
C MET A 68 -10.23 -2.01 -15.02
N ALA A 69 -10.00 -2.09 -13.70
CA ALA A 69 -9.20 -3.15 -13.12
C ALA A 69 -9.87 -4.53 -13.33
N SER A 70 -11.17 -4.63 -13.09
CA SER A 70 -11.94 -5.88 -13.22
C SER A 70 -11.96 -6.42 -14.65
N SER A 71 -11.81 -5.57 -15.67
CA SER A 71 -11.70 -5.98 -17.07
C SER A 71 -10.28 -6.40 -17.49
N ASN A 72 -9.27 -6.21 -16.63
CA ASN A 72 -7.87 -6.50 -16.94
C ASN A 72 -7.47 -7.93 -16.51
N SER A 73 -7.42 -8.85 -17.49
CA SER A 73 -7.00 -10.24 -17.29
C SER A 73 -5.56 -10.41 -16.77
N LYS A 74 -4.69 -9.40 -16.95
CA LYS A 74 -3.27 -9.43 -16.53
C LYS A 74 -3.01 -8.78 -15.18
N SER A 75 -4.07 -8.37 -14.45
CA SER A 75 -3.91 -7.75 -13.13
C SER A 75 -3.09 -8.64 -12.19
N THR A 76 -2.23 -8.03 -11.37
CA THR A 76 -1.46 -8.73 -10.32
C THR A 76 -2.23 -8.83 -9.01
N ASN A 77 -3.38 -8.15 -8.91
CA ASN A 77 -4.23 -8.16 -7.73
C ASN A 77 -5.13 -9.42 -7.71
N GLU A 78 -5.09 -10.18 -6.62
CA GLU A 78 -5.82 -11.43 -6.44
C GLU A 78 -7.35 -11.22 -6.52
N THR A 79 -7.89 -10.20 -5.86
CA THR A 79 -9.32 -9.88 -5.87
C THR A 79 -9.79 -9.54 -7.28
N VAL A 80 -9.02 -8.73 -8.00
CA VAL A 80 -9.32 -8.38 -9.40
C VAL A 80 -9.39 -9.62 -10.29
N ARG A 81 -8.46 -10.56 -10.12
CA ARG A 81 -8.48 -11.84 -10.87
C ARG A 81 -9.72 -12.68 -10.54
N LYS A 82 -10.16 -12.69 -9.28
CA LYS A 82 -11.40 -13.40 -8.88
C LYS A 82 -12.61 -12.76 -9.56
N ILE A 83 -12.74 -11.43 -9.50
CA ILE A 83 -13.83 -10.70 -10.19
C ILE A 83 -13.82 -11.02 -11.69
N PHE A 84 -12.69 -10.86 -12.36
CA PHE A 84 -12.56 -11.12 -13.80
C PHE A 84 -13.02 -12.54 -14.17
N LYS A 85 -12.63 -13.56 -13.39
CA LYS A 85 -13.05 -14.95 -13.62
C LYS A 85 -14.55 -15.13 -13.47
N ILE A 86 -15.17 -14.55 -12.45
CA ILE A 86 -16.62 -14.67 -12.25
C ILE A 86 -17.38 -13.98 -13.39
N LEU A 87 -16.96 -12.77 -13.78
CA LEU A 87 -17.57 -12.06 -14.92
C LEU A 87 -17.42 -12.84 -16.23
N LEU A 88 -16.25 -13.45 -16.47
CA LEU A 88 -16.01 -14.28 -17.66
C LEU A 88 -16.93 -15.52 -17.71
N SER A 89 -17.16 -16.17 -16.56
CA SER A 89 -18.05 -17.33 -16.46
C SER A 89 -19.54 -16.95 -16.49
N ASN A 90 -19.89 -15.68 -16.31
CA ASN A 90 -21.26 -15.19 -16.20
C ASN A 90 -21.51 -14.02 -17.16
N PRO A 91 -21.61 -14.27 -18.48
CA PRO A 91 -21.73 -13.22 -19.49
C PRO A 91 -23.02 -12.37 -19.40
N ARG A 92 -23.99 -12.80 -18.58
CA ARG A 92 -25.23 -12.07 -18.28
C ARG A 92 -25.07 -11.01 -17.18
N ILE A 93 -23.96 -11.02 -16.45
CA ILE A 93 -23.65 -9.99 -15.46
C ILE A 93 -22.98 -8.82 -16.20
N LYS A 94 -23.64 -7.67 -16.19
CA LYS A 94 -23.09 -6.43 -16.76
C LYS A 94 -22.64 -5.53 -15.61
N VAL A 95 -21.47 -4.94 -15.75
CA VAL A 95 -20.96 -3.92 -14.82
C VAL A 95 -20.93 -2.59 -15.56
N SER A 96 -21.71 -1.63 -15.08
CA SER A 96 -21.86 -0.30 -15.68
C SER A 96 -21.40 0.79 -14.71
N TRP A 97 -20.97 1.93 -15.27
CA TRP A 97 -20.55 3.06 -14.46
C TRP A 97 -21.72 4.01 -14.21
N VAL A 98 -21.91 4.39 -12.95
CA VAL A 98 -22.84 5.44 -12.55
C VAL A 98 -22.12 6.63 -11.94
N LYS A 99 -22.72 7.81 -12.03
CA LYS A 99 -22.14 9.01 -11.44
C LYS A 99 -22.48 9.06 -9.95
N ALA A 100 -21.46 9.18 -9.10
CA ALA A 100 -21.63 9.43 -7.67
C ALA A 100 -22.39 10.74 -7.42
N HIS A 101 -23.24 10.74 -6.38
CA HIS A 101 -23.99 11.91 -5.90
C HIS A 101 -24.85 12.60 -6.97
N ALA A 102 -25.55 11.80 -7.79
CA ALA A 102 -26.37 12.29 -8.90
C ALA A 102 -27.88 11.97 -8.76
N GLY A 103 -28.38 11.64 -7.56
CA GLY A 103 -29.78 11.26 -7.36
C GLY A 103 -30.09 9.81 -7.70
N ASN A 104 -29.08 8.96 -7.92
CA ASN A 104 -29.29 7.53 -8.12
C ASN A 104 -29.53 6.86 -6.76
N ILE A 105 -30.77 6.43 -6.51
CA ILE A 105 -31.22 5.91 -5.22
C ILE A 105 -30.32 4.77 -4.73
N GLY A 106 -29.99 3.81 -5.60
CA GLY A 106 -29.16 2.67 -5.23
C GLY A 106 -27.72 3.05 -4.91
N ASN A 107 -27.10 3.93 -5.71
CA ASN A 107 -25.77 4.44 -5.41
C ASN A 107 -25.72 5.23 -4.09
N GLU A 108 -26.73 6.06 -3.83
CA GLU A 108 -26.80 6.87 -2.60
C GLU A 108 -27.05 6.00 -1.37
N ARG A 109 -27.86 4.96 -1.51
CA ARG A 109 -28.08 3.97 -0.47
C ARG A 109 -26.81 3.21 -0.17
N ALA A 110 -26.10 2.77 -1.19
CA ALA A 110 -24.86 2.04 -1.04
C ALA A 110 -23.74 2.91 -0.41
N ASP A 111 -23.65 4.18 -0.80
CA ASP A 111 -22.84 5.21 -0.13
C ASP A 111 -23.18 5.33 1.38
N GLN A 112 -24.47 5.30 1.72
CA GLN A 112 -24.93 5.40 3.11
C GLN A 112 -24.57 4.14 3.91
N LEU A 113 -24.74 2.95 3.32
CA LEU A 113 -24.35 1.68 3.92
C LEU A 113 -22.83 1.61 4.14
N ALA A 114 -22.03 2.10 3.20
CA ALA A 114 -20.58 2.12 3.35
C ALA A 114 -20.15 3.02 4.53
N LYS A 115 -20.79 4.18 4.69
CA LYS A 115 -20.56 5.07 5.85
C LYS A 115 -20.92 4.40 7.16
N ASP A 116 -22.08 3.77 7.24
CA ASP A 116 -22.55 3.09 8.46
C ASP A 116 -21.62 1.93 8.86
N ALA A 117 -21.19 1.14 7.87
CA ALA A 117 -20.26 0.03 8.07
C ALA A 117 -18.91 0.45 8.66
N THR A 118 -18.45 1.68 8.43
CA THR A 118 -17.19 2.16 9.06
C THR A 118 -17.28 2.21 10.59
N GLN A 119 -18.47 2.47 11.13
CA GLN A 119 -18.69 2.60 12.56
C GLN A 119 -19.24 1.30 13.16
N HIS A 120 -20.21 0.69 12.48
CA HIS A 120 -21.02 -0.41 13.02
C HIS A 120 -20.86 -1.74 12.25
N GLY A 121 -20.07 -1.77 11.18
CA GLY A 121 -19.93 -2.94 10.32
C GLY A 121 -19.16 -4.09 10.96
N GLN A 122 -19.50 -5.31 10.57
CA GLN A 122 -18.75 -6.50 10.97
C GLN A 122 -17.36 -6.51 10.31
N PRO A 123 -16.28 -6.87 11.04
CA PRO A 123 -14.95 -6.93 10.46
C PRO A 123 -14.86 -7.90 9.27
N TYR A 124 -14.33 -7.43 8.16
CA TYR A 124 -14.08 -8.29 6.99
C TYR A 124 -12.73 -9.01 7.14
N SER A 125 -12.78 -10.28 7.53
CA SER A 125 -11.58 -11.06 7.85
C SER A 125 -10.75 -11.50 6.63
N HIS A 126 -11.26 -11.36 5.40
CA HIS A 126 -10.62 -11.91 4.19
C HIS A 126 -9.69 -10.93 3.44
N THR A 127 -9.45 -9.73 4.00
CA THR A 127 -8.56 -8.75 3.38
C THR A 127 -7.12 -8.84 3.85
N LYS A 128 -6.21 -9.08 2.91
CA LYS A 128 -4.77 -8.88 3.13
C LYS A 128 -4.46 -7.39 3.27
N LEU A 129 -3.55 -7.05 4.18
CA LEU A 129 -3.02 -5.69 4.29
C LEU A 129 -2.35 -5.26 2.97
N PRO A 130 -2.54 -4.00 2.53
CA PRO A 130 -1.95 -3.54 1.29
C PRO A 130 -0.42 -3.63 1.31
N LYS A 131 0.17 -4.07 0.19
CA LYS A 131 1.63 -4.22 0.04
C LYS A 131 2.42 -2.94 0.39
N PRO A 132 1.98 -1.73 0.01
CA PRO A 132 2.63 -0.49 0.44
C PRO A 132 2.66 -0.31 1.96
N TYR A 133 1.58 -0.67 2.66
CA TYR A 133 1.52 -0.61 4.13
C TYR A 133 2.54 -1.56 4.76
N LEU A 134 2.56 -2.82 4.33
CA LEU A 134 3.52 -3.82 4.82
C LEU A 134 4.97 -3.40 4.53
N LYS A 135 5.25 -2.87 3.32
CA LYS A 135 6.57 -2.33 2.98
C LYS A 135 6.94 -1.16 3.89
N GLY A 136 6.00 -0.26 4.18
CA GLY A 136 6.20 0.86 5.08
C GLY A 136 6.54 0.40 6.50
N LEU A 137 5.80 -0.58 7.02
CA LEU A 137 6.05 -1.18 8.34
C LEU A 137 7.43 -1.83 8.43
N LEU A 138 7.79 -2.65 7.45
CA LEU A 138 9.11 -3.31 7.39
C LEU A 138 10.24 -2.29 7.28
N ARG A 139 10.09 -1.28 6.42
CA ARG A 139 11.08 -0.20 6.25
C ARG A 139 11.27 0.58 7.55
N LYS A 140 10.18 0.88 8.26
CA LYS A 140 10.22 1.55 9.56
C LYS A 140 11.01 0.74 10.59
N ARG A 141 10.67 -0.55 10.75
CA ARG A 141 11.38 -1.44 11.69
C ARG A 141 12.86 -1.55 11.36
N MET A 142 13.18 -1.77 10.07
CA MET A 142 14.56 -1.84 9.59
C MET A 142 15.35 -0.56 9.92
N LEU A 143 14.74 0.63 9.72
CA LEU A 143 15.38 1.90 10.07
C LEU A 143 15.60 2.06 11.58
N GLU A 144 14.65 1.64 12.42
CA GLU A 144 14.76 1.69 13.87
C GLU A 144 15.87 0.77 14.39
N GLU A 145 15.95 -0.46 13.87
CA GLU A 145 17.01 -1.42 14.19
C GLU A 145 18.38 -0.94 13.72
N TRP A 146 18.46 -0.40 12.50
CA TRP A 146 19.70 0.17 11.97
C TRP A 146 20.15 1.39 12.80
N GLN A 147 19.23 2.27 13.16
CA GLN A 147 19.54 3.42 14.01
C GLN A 147 20.07 3.01 15.38
N THR A 148 19.54 1.94 15.95
CA THR A 148 19.97 1.40 17.25
C THR A 148 21.39 0.85 17.17
N SER A 149 21.70 0.11 16.10
CA SER A 149 23.06 -0.39 15.83
C SER A 149 24.05 0.72 15.48
N TRP A 150 23.58 1.81 14.86
CA TRP A 150 24.41 2.94 14.42
C TRP A 150 24.99 3.75 15.57
N LYS A 151 24.17 4.04 16.59
CA LYS A 151 24.54 4.86 17.76
C LYS A 151 25.88 4.46 18.42
N PRO A 152 26.12 3.19 18.79
CA PRO A 152 27.35 2.79 19.46
C PRO A 152 28.57 2.68 18.54
N ILE A 153 28.38 2.28 17.27
CA ILE A 153 29.47 2.00 16.31
C ILE A 153 29.98 3.29 15.66
N GLY A 154 29.09 4.26 15.45
CA GLY A 154 29.38 5.45 14.67
C GLY A 154 30.13 6.56 15.40
N ARG A 155 30.51 6.46 16.68
CA ARG A 155 30.87 7.60 17.58
C ARG A 155 31.42 8.89 16.94
N LYS A 156 32.39 8.82 16.02
CA LYS A 156 32.90 9.99 15.27
C LYS A 156 31.96 10.44 14.14
N ILE A 157 31.56 9.54 13.24
CA ILE A 157 30.64 9.83 12.13
C ILE A 157 29.23 10.16 12.65
N TYR A 158 28.79 9.53 13.75
CA TYR A 158 27.51 9.76 14.42
C TYR A 158 27.34 11.23 14.84
N ASN A 159 28.41 11.91 15.25
CA ASN A 159 28.35 13.33 15.59
C ASN A 159 28.03 14.22 14.37
N ILE A 160 28.30 13.73 13.16
CA ILE A 160 28.07 14.44 11.90
C ILE A 160 26.75 13.97 11.26
N MET A 161 26.46 12.67 11.36
CA MET A 161 25.28 12.01 10.85
C MET A 161 24.61 11.20 11.96
N PRO A 162 23.82 11.86 12.83
CA PRO A 162 23.21 11.20 13.98
C PRO A 162 22.09 10.24 13.60
N SER A 163 21.45 10.48 12.45
CA SER A 163 20.34 9.67 11.94
C SER A 163 20.75 8.86 10.71
N VAL A 164 20.45 7.56 10.72
CA VAL A 164 20.57 6.72 9.52
C VAL A 164 19.52 7.13 8.49
N SER A 165 19.88 7.02 7.21
CA SER A 165 19.00 7.39 6.11
C SER A 165 19.18 6.41 4.95
N LEU A 166 18.09 6.19 4.23
CA LEU A 166 18.11 5.45 2.96
C LEU A 166 18.33 6.38 1.77
N HIS A 167 18.46 7.68 2.02
CA HIS A 167 18.88 8.64 1.02
C HIS A 167 20.37 8.89 1.20
N PRO A 168 21.16 8.75 0.12
CA PRO A 168 22.58 9.04 0.19
C PRO A 168 22.76 10.49 0.60
N THR A 169 23.74 10.74 1.46
CA THR A 169 24.18 12.11 1.75
C THR A 169 24.93 12.68 0.55
N ASN A 170 24.82 13.99 0.35
CA ASN A 170 25.51 14.72 -0.73
C ASN A 170 27.02 14.89 -0.48
N TRP A 171 27.65 13.93 0.19
CA TRP A 171 29.08 13.99 0.51
C TRP A 171 29.89 13.67 -0.74
N ILE A 172 30.86 14.51 -1.06
CA ILE A 172 31.82 14.19 -2.12
C ILE A 172 32.79 13.13 -1.61
N ARG A 173 33.54 12.50 -2.52
CA ARG A 173 34.49 11.42 -2.20
C ARG A 173 35.45 11.82 -1.08
N ASP A 174 35.95 13.05 -1.11
CA ASP A 174 36.93 13.55 -0.15
C ASP A 174 36.34 13.68 1.26
N ASP A 175 35.08 14.13 1.37
CA ASP A 175 34.34 14.17 2.65
C ASP A 175 34.20 12.76 3.23
N VAL A 176 33.83 11.79 2.39
CA VAL A 176 33.68 10.39 2.83
C VAL A 176 35.01 9.86 3.35
N ILE A 177 36.11 10.06 2.63
CA ILE A 177 37.46 9.66 3.03
C ILE A 177 37.85 10.31 4.36
N PHE A 178 37.66 11.62 4.45
CA PHE A 178 38.05 12.42 5.61
C PHE A 178 37.26 12.04 6.87
N PHE A 179 35.92 12.06 6.81
CA PHE A 179 35.08 11.83 7.98
C PHE A 179 35.04 10.37 8.43
N SER A 180 35.15 9.43 7.49
CA SER A 180 35.29 8.02 7.85
C SER A 180 36.70 7.67 8.33
N GLN A 181 37.68 8.56 8.07
CA GLN A 181 39.11 8.29 8.25
C GLN A 181 39.58 7.10 7.41
N HIS A 182 38.87 6.75 6.32
CA HIS A 182 39.28 5.73 5.36
C HIS A 182 40.03 6.39 4.21
N GLY A 183 41.36 6.33 4.22
CA GLY A 183 42.17 7.01 3.24
C GLY A 183 43.67 6.76 3.41
N PRO A 184 44.52 7.50 2.67
CA PRO A 184 45.98 7.39 2.76
C PRO A 184 46.54 8.04 4.04
N PHE A 185 45.84 7.87 5.17
CA PHE A 185 46.27 8.34 6.48
C PHE A 185 47.14 7.27 7.13
N PRO A 186 48.36 7.57 7.61
CA PRO A 186 49.22 6.60 8.30
C PRO A 186 48.50 5.79 9.39
N ALA A 187 47.65 6.44 10.20
CA ALA A 187 46.85 5.77 11.22
C ALA A 187 45.84 4.77 10.66
N TYR A 188 45.24 5.07 9.50
CA TYR A 188 44.36 4.14 8.80
C TYR A 188 45.15 2.95 8.25
N LEU A 189 46.25 3.21 7.56
CA LEU A 189 47.08 2.18 6.94
C LEU A 189 47.63 1.21 8.00
N LYS A 190 48.07 1.71 9.15
CA LYS A 190 48.50 0.87 10.28
C LYS A 190 47.36 0.01 10.83
N ARG A 191 46.17 0.58 11.01
CA ARG A 191 44.98 -0.14 11.53
C ARG A 191 44.59 -1.33 10.67
N PHE A 192 44.80 -1.25 9.35
CA PHE A 192 44.50 -2.32 8.40
C PHE A 192 45.73 -3.14 8.00
N HIS A 193 46.84 -3.02 8.74
CA HIS A 193 48.07 -3.78 8.48
C HIS A 193 48.65 -3.56 7.07
N LEU A 194 48.46 -2.35 6.51
CA LEU A 194 49.05 -1.92 5.23
C LEU A 194 50.33 -1.09 5.43
N SER A 195 50.65 -0.72 6.67
CA SER A 195 51.86 0.00 7.07
C SER A 195 52.33 -0.49 8.44
N ASP A 196 53.64 -0.39 8.68
CA ASP A 196 54.28 -0.76 9.95
C ASP A 196 54.17 0.31 11.03
N ASN A 197 53.87 1.56 10.68
CA ASN A 197 53.66 2.63 11.66
C ASN A 197 52.52 3.58 11.25
N ASP A 198 52.03 4.33 12.23
CA ASP A 198 50.98 5.35 12.10
C ASP A 198 51.50 6.79 12.13
N TYR A 199 52.81 6.98 12.00
CA TYR A 199 53.44 8.30 12.10
C TYR A 199 53.47 9.04 10.75
N CYS A 200 53.28 10.35 10.82
CA CYS A 200 53.58 11.30 9.77
C CYS A 200 55.08 11.64 9.78
N SER A 201 55.60 12.16 8.66
CA SER A 201 57.02 12.60 8.55
C SER A 201 57.41 13.67 9.57
N CYS A 202 56.46 14.42 10.13
CA CYS A 202 56.70 15.40 11.20
C CYS A 202 56.74 14.77 12.62
N GLY A 203 56.53 13.46 12.74
CA GLY A 203 56.58 12.71 14.01
C GLY A 203 55.25 12.60 14.76
N GLY A 204 54.18 13.26 14.31
CA GLY A 204 52.83 13.10 14.87
C GLY A 204 52.08 11.88 14.31
N ILE A 205 50.93 11.51 14.92
CA ILE A 205 50.08 10.42 14.43
C ILE A 205 49.32 10.90 13.19
N GLY A 206 49.53 10.26 12.04
CA GLY A 206 48.91 10.62 10.77
C GLY A 206 47.43 10.25 10.66
N THR A 207 46.57 11.00 11.35
CA THR A 207 45.11 10.92 11.22
C THR A 207 44.58 11.92 10.19
N ALA A 208 43.29 11.88 9.87
CA ALA A 208 42.67 12.86 8.98
C ALA A 208 42.72 14.32 9.50
N LEU A 209 42.85 14.52 10.81
CA LEU A 209 42.88 15.85 11.46
C LEU A 209 44.29 16.28 11.90
N HIS A 210 45.31 15.47 11.58
CA HIS A 210 46.70 15.74 11.94
C HIS A 210 47.32 16.78 11.00
#